data_AF-A0A5A7QR38-F1
#
_entry.id   AF-A0A5A7QR38-F1
#
_cell.length_a   1.000
_cell.length_b   1.000
_cell.length_c   1.000
_cell.angle_alpha   90.00
_cell.angle_beta   90.00
_cell.angle_gamma   90.00
#
_symmetry.space_group_name_H-M   'P 1'
#
loop_
_entity.id
_entity.type
_entity.pdbx_description
1 polymer ?
#
loop_
_entity_poly.entity_id
_entity_poly.type
_entity_poly.pdbx_seq_one_letter_code
_entity_poly.pdbx_strand_id
1 'polypeptide(L)'
;DNIDVGELVYDAPRDGPTLWEIGIPDRTAQEYFVPDPNPKYINKLYVNHPDRFRQYGLWERYAELYPNEDLVYTVGESNYATDWFFAHVTRRKEDNTYEATTWQIKFKVDIVDPSAIYTLRIALASANQAVLEVNSTYEH
;
A
#
# COMPACT_ATOMS: atom_id res chain seq x y z
N ASP A 1 7.48 27.26 29.95
CA ASP A 1 8.57 26.81 29.08
C ASP A 1 8.00 25.95 27.97
N ASN A 2 8.03 26.45 26.73
CA ASN A 2 7.59 25.72 25.55
C ASN A 2 8.85 25.45 24.73
N ILE A 3 9.31 24.20 24.72
CA ILE A 3 10.52 23.82 24.00
C ILE A 3 10.11 23.56 22.55
N ASP A 4 10.49 24.46 21.66
CA ASP A 4 10.42 24.25 20.22
C ASP A 4 11.62 23.40 19.80
N VAL A 5 11.33 22.16 19.39
CA VAL A 5 12.33 21.17 18.99
C VAL A 5 12.68 21.24 17.50
N GLY A 6 12.09 22.19 16.75
CA GLY A 6 12.26 22.27 15.30
C GLY A 6 11.64 21.08 14.56
N GLU A 7 11.79 21.07 13.23
CA GLU A 7 11.30 20.00 12.37
C GLU A 7 12.18 18.75 12.52
N LEU A 8 11.61 17.67 13.06
CA LEU A 8 12.29 16.39 13.19
C LEU A 8 12.12 15.58 11.91
N VAL A 9 13.09 15.66 11.00
CA VAL A 9 13.11 14.86 9.77
C VAL A 9 13.54 13.43 10.12
N TYR A 10 12.66 12.46 9.89
CA TYR A 10 13.00 11.04 10.02
C TYR A 10 13.55 10.52 8.69
N ASP A 11 14.86 10.29 8.63
CA ASP A 11 15.49 9.54 7.54
C ASP A 11 15.52 8.05 7.90
N ALA A 12 14.73 7.24 7.18
CA ALA A 12 14.75 5.80 7.35
C ALA A 12 16.14 5.25 6.99
N PRO A 13 16.87 4.56 7.90
CA PRO A 13 18.26 4.18 7.69
C PRO A 13 18.37 3.16 6.56
N ARG A 14 19.00 3.47 5.41
CA ARG A 14 19.08 2.57 4.23
C ARG A 14 20.39 1.78 4.23
N ASP A 15 20.32 0.45 4.10
CA ASP A 15 21.48 -0.44 4.01
C ASP A 15 21.98 -0.60 2.57
N GLY A 16 22.29 0.53 1.90
CA GLY A 16 22.75 0.56 0.51
C GLY A 16 21.84 1.33 -0.45
N PRO A 17 22.11 1.29 -1.77
CA PRO A 17 21.32 1.99 -2.77
C PRO A 17 19.91 1.39 -2.88
N THR A 18 18.90 2.26 -2.95
CA THR A 18 17.50 1.87 -3.14
C THR A 18 17.27 1.43 -4.59
N LEU A 19 16.77 0.21 -4.79
CA LEU A 19 16.32 -0.25 -6.11
C LEU A 19 15.01 0.42 -6.52
N TRP A 20 14.05 0.48 -5.61
CA TRP A 20 12.77 1.13 -5.79
C TRP A 20 12.13 1.46 -4.44
N GLU A 21 11.17 2.38 -4.46
CA GLU A 21 10.38 2.79 -3.29
C GLU A 21 8.94 3.06 -3.76
N ILE A 22 7.96 2.68 -2.94
CA ILE A 22 6.54 2.95 -3.18
C ILE A 22 6.04 3.73 -1.95
N GLY A 23 5.49 4.91 -2.18
CA GLY A 23 4.98 5.78 -1.12
C GLY A 23 6.05 6.52 -0.32
N ILE A 24 5.66 7.04 0.84
CA ILE A 24 6.51 7.84 1.73
C ILE A 24 6.66 7.08 3.06
N PRO A 25 7.87 6.94 3.61
CA PRO A 25 8.07 6.19 4.86
C PRO A 25 7.65 6.96 6.12
N ASP A 26 6.49 7.63 6.10
CA ASP A 26 5.94 8.43 7.22
C ASP A 26 4.90 7.67 8.07
N ARG A 27 4.65 6.40 7.72
CA ARG A 27 3.65 5.51 8.34
C ARG A 27 2.21 5.98 8.23
N THR A 28 1.92 6.90 7.31
CA THR A 28 0.55 7.24 6.93
C THR A 28 0.14 6.41 5.69
N ALA A 29 -1.12 6.54 5.31
CA ALA A 29 -1.62 5.99 4.05
C ALA A 29 -2.20 7.11 3.17
N GLN A 30 -1.85 8.36 3.46
CA GLN A 30 -2.45 9.55 2.84
C GLN A 30 -2.01 9.71 1.39
N GLU A 31 -0.81 9.24 1.09
CA GLU A 31 -0.18 9.31 -0.21
C GLU A 31 -0.65 8.21 -1.16
N TYR A 32 -1.32 7.17 -0.66
CA TYR A 32 -1.80 6.04 -1.47
C TYR A 32 -3.20 6.26 -2.02
N PHE A 33 -3.61 5.40 -2.95
CA PHE A 33 -4.93 5.45 -3.54
C PHE A 33 -6.02 5.06 -2.53
N VAL A 34 -6.78 6.07 -2.09
CA VAL A 34 -7.99 5.91 -1.28
C VAL A 34 -9.19 6.04 -2.20
N PRO A 35 -10.04 5.01 -2.37
CA PRO A 35 -11.19 5.07 -3.28
C PRO A 35 -12.26 6.03 -2.76
N ASP A 36 -13.16 6.46 -3.64
CA ASP A 36 -14.35 7.17 -3.20
C ASP A 36 -15.30 6.22 -2.45
N PRO A 37 -15.95 6.69 -1.38
CA PRO A 37 -16.83 5.85 -0.59
C PRO A 37 -18.08 5.46 -1.38
N ASN A 38 -18.67 4.32 -0.99
CA ASN A 38 -19.97 3.93 -1.53
C ASN A 38 -21.00 5.03 -1.18
N PRO A 39 -21.69 5.62 -2.19
CA PRO A 39 -22.62 6.73 -1.95
C PRO A 39 -23.74 6.39 -0.95
N LYS A 40 -24.10 5.11 -0.80
CA LYS A 40 -25.12 4.64 0.15
C LYS A 40 -24.67 4.76 1.61
N TYR A 41 -23.36 4.76 1.87
CA TYR A 41 -22.79 4.70 3.22
C TYR A 41 -21.84 5.87 3.49
N ILE A 42 -22.03 7.00 2.78
CA ILE A 42 -21.14 8.14 2.90
C ILE A 42 -21.22 8.79 4.29
N ASN A 43 -20.09 8.91 4.97
CA ASN A 43 -19.99 9.70 6.19
C ASN A 43 -19.65 11.14 5.81
N LYS A 44 -20.60 12.06 6.05
CA LYS A 44 -20.45 13.48 5.73
C LYS A 44 -19.26 14.16 6.43
N LEU A 45 -18.75 13.61 7.53
CA LEU A 45 -17.57 14.14 8.23
C LEU A 45 -16.28 14.02 7.41
N TYR A 46 -16.18 13.03 6.53
CA TYR A 46 -14.95 12.74 5.77
C TYR A 46 -15.01 13.20 4.31
N VAL A 47 -16.12 13.84 3.89
CA VAL A 47 -16.25 14.41 2.55
C VAL A 47 -15.29 15.59 2.42
N ASN A 48 -14.39 15.53 1.43
CA ASN A 48 -13.32 16.53 1.20
C ASN A 48 -12.38 16.72 2.41
N HIS A 49 -12.23 15.68 3.24
CA HIS A 49 -11.36 15.72 4.42
C HIS A 49 -9.99 15.09 4.09
N PRO A 50 -8.86 15.64 4.59
CA PRO A 50 -7.53 15.05 4.38
C PRO A 50 -7.43 13.60 4.90
N ASP A 51 -8.09 13.32 6.02
CA ASP A 51 -8.21 11.95 6.58
C ASP A 51 -9.29 11.06 5.93
N ARG A 52 -9.59 11.21 4.63
CA ARG A 52 -10.62 10.40 3.95
C ARG A 52 -10.44 8.89 4.13
N PHE A 53 -9.21 8.42 4.25
CA PHE A 53 -8.86 7.01 4.50
C PHE A 53 -9.44 6.44 5.81
N ARG A 54 -9.85 7.30 6.76
CA ARG A 54 -10.48 6.88 8.02
C ARG A 54 -11.97 6.57 7.88
N GLN A 55 -12.56 6.78 6.71
CA GLN A 55 -13.97 6.45 6.50
C GLN A 55 -14.17 4.93 6.52
N TYR A 56 -15.06 4.48 7.40
CA TYR A 56 -15.40 3.07 7.54
C TYR A 56 -15.98 2.48 6.24
N GLY A 57 -15.56 1.27 5.88
CA GLY A 57 -16.08 0.53 4.73
C GLY A 57 -15.37 0.81 3.40
N LEU A 58 -14.33 1.65 3.38
CA LEU A 58 -13.56 1.91 2.15
C LEU A 58 -12.83 0.68 1.62
N TRP A 59 -12.42 -0.24 2.49
CA TRP A 59 -11.77 -1.48 2.08
C TRP A 59 -12.67 -2.39 1.22
N GLU A 60 -13.99 -2.36 1.41
CA GLU A 60 -14.94 -3.15 0.60
C GLU A 60 -14.87 -2.77 -0.88
N ARG A 61 -14.43 -1.54 -1.19
CA ARG A 61 -14.25 -1.04 -2.56
C ARG A 61 -13.18 -1.81 -3.31
N TYR A 62 -12.27 -2.51 -2.62
CA TYR A 62 -11.25 -3.32 -3.28
C TYR A 62 -11.89 -4.36 -4.21
N ALA A 63 -12.90 -5.11 -3.75
CA ALA A 63 -13.57 -6.12 -4.58
C ALA A 63 -14.38 -5.51 -5.75
N GLU A 64 -14.80 -4.25 -5.65
CA GLU A 64 -15.48 -3.53 -6.73
C GLU A 64 -14.51 -3.07 -7.81
N LEU A 65 -13.29 -2.68 -7.42
CA LEU A 65 -12.24 -2.19 -8.32
C LEU A 65 -11.42 -3.33 -8.95
N TYR A 66 -11.26 -4.41 -8.20
CA TYR A 66 -10.45 -5.58 -8.53
C TYR A 66 -11.34 -6.84 -8.47
N PRO A 67 -12.35 -6.97 -9.34
CA PRO A 67 -13.32 -8.06 -9.24
C PRO A 67 -12.70 -9.42 -9.57
N ASN A 68 -11.82 -9.44 -10.57
CA ASN A 68 -11.29 -10.67 -11.17
C ASN A 68 -9.79 -10.86 -10.95
N GLU A 69 -9.04 -9.78 -10.89
CA GLU A 69 -7.58 -9.76 -10.75
C GLU A 69 -7.15 -8.90 -9.57
N ASP A 70 -5.93 -9.09 -9.08
CA ASP A 70 -5.37 -8.27 -8.00
C ASP A 70 -4.47 -7.17 -8.52
N LEU A 71 -4.13 -6.24 -7.62
CA LEU A 71 -3.27 -5.10 -7.90
C LEU A 71 -1.91 -5.53 -8.48
N VAL A 72 -1.55 -4.95 -9.62
CA VAL A 72 -0.22 -5.06 -10.22
C VAL A 72 0.40 -3.66 -10.29
N TYR A 73 1.53 -3.48 -9.63
CA TYR A 73 2.28 -2.23 -9.61
C TYR A 73 3.60 -2.41 -10.37
N THR A 74 3.79 -1.64 -11.44
CA THR A 74 5.02 -1.66 -12.23
C THR A 74 5.89 -0.46 -11.87
N VAL A 75 7.06 -0.72 -11.29
CA VAL A 75 8.01 0.32 -10.90
C VAL A 75 8.46 1.11 -12.14
N GLY A 76 8.34 2.44 -12.05
CA GLY A 76 8.67 3.36 -13.14
C GLY A 76 7.51 3.67 -14.09
N GLU A 77 6.39 2.94 -14.00
CA GLU A 77 5.19 3.17 -14.82
C GLU A 77 3.96 3.51 -13.97
N SER A 78 3.72 2.76 -12.90
CA SER A 78 2.62 2.99 -11.97
C SER A 78 2.88 4.18 -11.04
N ASN A 79 1.80 4.81 -10.58
CA ASN A 79 1.82 5.90 -9.61
C ASN A 79 1.18 5.45 -8.29
N TYR A 80 1.94 5.45 -7.19
CA TYR A 80 1.44 4.98 -5.89
C TYR A 80 0.22 5.76 -5.39
N ALA A 81 0.04 7.02 -5.80
CA ALA A 81 -1.10 7.84 -5.40
C ALA A 81 -2.42 7.44 -6.07
N THR A 82 -2.36 6.69 -7.18
CA THR A 82 -3.55 6.29 -7.94
C THR A 82 -3.67 4.78 -8.13
N ASP A 83 -2.55 4.06 -8.09
CA ASP A 83 -2.47 2.66 -8.50
C ASP A 83 -2.09 1.73 -7.33
N TRP A 84 -1.65 2.29 -6.20
CA TRP A 84 -1.38 1.53 -4.97
C TRP A 84 -2.52 1.71 -3.97
N PHE A 85 -3.39 0.70 -3.83
CA PHE A 85 -4.54 0.77 -2.94
C PHE A 85 -4.08 0.91 -1.47
N PHE A 86 -4.73 1.78 -0.70
CA PHE A 86 -4.25 2.16 0.63
C PHE A 86 -4.24 1.04 1.69
N ALA A 87 -4.95 -0.07 1.46
CA ALA A 87 -5.07 -1.17 2.41
C ALA A 87 -5.06 -2.54 1.71
N HIS A 88 -4.12 -3.41 2.08
CA HIS A 88 -4.13 -4.79 1.60
C HIS A 88 -5.20 -5.60 2.34
N VAL A 89 -6.20 -6.08 1.61
CA VAL A 89 -7.40 -6.75 2.16
C VAL A 89 -7.79 -7.97 1.36
N THR A 90 -8.55 -8.87 1.96
CA THR A 90 -9.18 -9.99 1.25
C THR A 90 -10.30 -9.50 0.32
N ARG A 91 -10.54 -10.24 -0.77
CA ARG A 91 -11.60 -9.93 -1.73
C ARG A 91 -12.89 -10.61 -1.31
N ARG A 92 -13.93 -9.82 -1.03
CA ARG A 92 -15.26 -10.35 -0.76
C ARG A 92 -15.93 -10.87 -2.04
N LYS A 93 -16.47 -12.08 -2.00
CA LYS A 93 -17.24 -12.71 -3.09
C LYS A 93 -18.75 -12.53 -2.89
N GLU A 94 -19.52 -12.83 -3.94
CA GLU A 94 -20.99 -12.71 -3.94
C GLU A 94 -21.67 -13.59 -2.88
N ASP A 95 -21.08 -14.73 -2.55
CA ASP A 95 -21.55 -15.67 -1.54
C ASP A 95 -21.16 -15.27 -0.09
N ASN A 96 -20.62 -14.06 0.09
CA ASN A 96 -20.08 -13.54 1.35
C ASN A 96 -18.85 -14.30 1.89
N THR A 97 -18.17 -15.08 1.05
CA THR A 97 -16.84 -15.60 1.38
C THR A 97 -15.76 -14.57 1.08
N TYR A 98 -14.56 -14.80 1.62
CA TYR A 98 -13.39 -13.95 1.44
C TYR A 98 -12.27 -14.76 0.79
N GLU A 99 -11.72 -14.23 -0.28
CA GLU A 99 -10.58 -14.77 -1.00
C GLU A 99 -9.31 -14.00 -0.66
N ALA A 100 -8.18 -14.69 -0.53
CA ALA A 100 -6.89 -14.05 -0.36
C ALA A 100 -6.51 -13.27 -1.63
N THR A 101 -5.87 -12.11 -1.45
CA THR A 101 -5.42 -11.27 -2.56
C THR A 101 -3.91 -11.27 -2.64
N THR A 102 -3.38 -11.32 -3.85
CA THR A 102 -1.95 -11.36 -4.12
C THR A 102 -1.55 -10.17 -4.96
N TRP A 103 -0.97 -9.15 -4.33
CA TRP A 103 -0.47 -7.98 -5.05
C TRP A 103 0.89 -8.27 -5.66
N GLN A 104 1.13 -7.76 -6.87
CA GLN A 104 2.39 -7.95 -7.58
C GLN A 104 3.13 -6.62 -7.71
N ILE A 105 4.41 -6.60 -7.33
CA ILE A 105 5.32 -5.49 -7.63
C ILE A 105 6.28 -5.98 -8.71
N LYS A 106 6.16 -5.41 -9.91
CA LYS A 106 7.01 -5.72 -11.06
C LYS A 106 8.08 -4.64 -11.20
N PHE A 107 9.34 -5.05 -11.24
CA PHE A 107 10.47 -4.14 -11.40
C PHE A 107 11.59 -4.83 -12.15
N LYS A 108 12.38 -4.04 -12.87
CA LYS A 108 13.53 -4.53 -13.63
C LYS A 108 14.80 -4.28 -12.82
N VAL A 109 15.67 -5.29 -12.76
CA VAL A 109 17.04 -5.15 -12.25
C VAL A 109 17.98 -5.56 -13.38
N ASP A 110 18.80 -4.63 -13.86
CA ASP A 110 19.68 -4.88 -15.01
C ASP A 110 20.83 -5.84 -14.68
N ILE A 111 21.37 -5.75 -13.45
CA ILE A 111 22.45 -6.60 -12.96
C ILE A 111 22.07 -7.10 -11.57
N VAL A 112 21.81 -8.40 -11.47
CA VAL A 112 21.60 -9.08 -10.19
C VAL A 112 22.92 -9.72 -9.78
N ASP A 113 23.43 -9.37 -8.60
CA ASP A 113 24.58 -10.05 -7.98
C ASP A 113 24.06 -11.14 -7.05
N PRO A 114 24.22 -12.43 -7.39
CA PRO A 114 23.73 -13.53 -6.54
C PRO A 114 24.40 -13.62 -5.17
N SER A 115 25.55 -12.95 -4.99
CA SER A 115 26.28 -12.93 -3.72
C SER A 115 25.88 -11.76 -2.81
N ALA A 116 25.15 -10.79 -3.34
CA ALA A 116 24.68 -9.63 -2.60
C ALA A 116 23.44 -9.95 -1.75
N ILE A 117 23.27 -9.20 -0.66
CA ILE A 117 22.08 -9.27 0.20
C ILE A 117 21.12 -8.18 -0.25
N TYR A 118 19.91 -8.58 -0.65
CA TYR A 118 18.81 -7.66 -0.96
C TYR A 118 17.83 -7.63 0.20
N THR A 119 17.43 -6.43 0.61
CA THR A 119 16.52 -6.24 1.75
C THR A 119 15.23 -5.59 1.27
N LEU A 120 14.11 -6.29 1.45
CA LEU A 120 12.77 -5.71 1.32
C LEU A 120 12.31 -5.21 2.68
N ARG A 121 11.79 -3.98 2.73
CA ARG A 121 11.22 -3.39 3.94
C ARG A 121 9.78 -3.02 3.69
N ILE A 122 8.91 -3.44 4.60
CA ILE A 122 7.47 -3.16 4.55
C ILE A 122 7.10 -2.49 5.86
N ALA A 123 6.59 -1.26 5.77
CA ALA A 123 6.04 -0.55 6.91
C ALA A 123 4.51 -0.71 6.89
N LEU A 124 3.94 -1.17 8.01
CA LEU A 124 2.49 -1.31 8.18
C LEU A 124 2.01 -0.33 9.24
N ALA A 125 0.98 0.44 8.90
CA ALA A 125 0.33 1.33 9.87
C ALA A 125 -0.54 0.56 10.88
N SER A 126 -1.14 -0.56 10.46
CA SER A 126 -1.95 -1.46 11.30
C SER A 126 -2.17 -2.81 10.61
N ALA A 127 -2.54 -3.83 11.38
CA ALA A 127 -3.01 -5.12 10.90
C ALA A 127 -4.09 -5.66 11.85
N ASN A 128 -5.09 -6.38 11.32
CA ASN A 128 -6.15 -6.99 12.11
C ASN A 128 -6.43 -8.40 11.61
N GLN A 129 -6.19 -9.41 12.46
CA GLN A 129 -6.39 -10.84 12.16
C GLN A 129 -5.85 -11.25 10.78
N ALA A 130 -4.68 -10.73 10.41
CA ALA A 130 -4.11 -10.87 9.08
C ALA A 130 -2.77 -11.61 9.13
N VAL A 131 -2.47 -12.32 8.04
CA VAL A 131 -1.16 -12.88 7.74
C VAL A 131 -0.73 -12.29 6.40
N LEU A 132 0.47 -11.69 6.37
CA LEU A 132 1.10 -11.22 5.14
C LEU A 132 2.21 -12.20 4.78
N GLU A 133 2.10 -12.79 3.59
CA GLU A 133 3.12 -13.65 3.01
C GLU A 133 3.76 -12.94 1.82
N VAL A 134 5.08 -13.03 1.71
CA VAL A 134 5.84 -12.41 0.63
C VAL A 134 6.60 -13.50 -0.11
N ASN A 135 6.37 -13.56 -1.42
CA ASN A 135 7.08 -14.45 -2.32
C ASN A 135 7.82 -13.62 -3.36
N SER A 136 9.03 -14.04 -3.71
CA SER A 136 9.80 -13.43 -4.80
C SER A 136 9.97 -14.45 -5.91
N THR A 137 9.72 -14.02 -7.14
CA THR A 137 9.92 -14.81 -8.36
C THR A 137 10.84 -14.04 -9.30
N TYR A 138 11.61 -14.78 -10.08
CA TYR A 138 12.52 -14.21 -11.07
C TYR A 138 12.21 -14.82 -12.43
N GLU A 139 11.93 -13.96 -13.41
CA GLU A 139 11.66 -14.34 -14.80
C GLU A 139 12.80 -13.78 -15.68
N HIS A 140 13.34 -14.62 -16.58
CA HIS A 140 14.41 -14.25 -17.53
C HIS A 140 13.85 -13.74 -18.84
#